data_AF-A0A7S2WD75-F1
#
_entry.id   AF-A0A7S2WD75-F1
#
_cell.length_a   1.000
_cell.length_b   1.000
_cell.length_c   1.000
_cell.angle_alpha   90.00
_cell.angle_beta   90.00
_cell.angle_gamma   90.00
#
_symmetry.space_group_name_H-M   'P 1'
#
loop_
_entity.id
_entity.type
_entity.pdbx_description
1 polymer ?
#
loop_
_entity_poly.entity_id
_entity_poly.type
_entity_poly.pdbx_seq_one_letter_code
_entity_poly.pdbx_strand_id
1 'polypeptide(L)'
;RAETMAAADDADDEIPQFLAVPQLRAMKSTMLVDRWAAEREEDHMLVEYREAFRRCCLVHDLMSHSRVTQVLRFLDDIIRKKPLHGEIEGFRKLVRSMIRKAYAVKDDVSDGTVEGMHCVVEDKVMYRCICAIYTSVNWRAKYFHAAIRYCHDYMDESELIGVLAAMTKGGNECLGRKRYAFSTLMDVVDQVRARLKQPLRSASGADEAAGEGAAASSAEEQLSEYDDWSCPVCTYINSHSDKKCHMCETNAPEDMASARLAAKSLKVAEVPSGSESPASASKSASSKPTWDEDATLDDEDPSRRLAAATRMLWEYTELYLDTYKDNCFKACFIEPVKVYFNTRHKNDALKIGNAVVHSANVWAALLLSTLGIQLPMQPYLDDDSDHGRIHFLGSEMMEVAEYRRAMEALALSENLGKDCNTVKECHLSCNIPSRSAGEFPFNCKTPREIANAAVDGSSGNQGRRTAIAPYLERFMSFFTEDYILQKLFNVLNEDRPEAMAEIFTAMRRSGQFPIAEDQEDYRYWFWDEETWDFQLSGALQFFGFIGFIRQERLDPMTRGCTVDALMTGQMPGAGGAVPAARPPPAPLVEQEEGELELPPPVDPSTCVDDALVHPRSPMAADAPLAAASAEKILVP
;
A
#
# COMPACT_ATOMS: atom_id res chain seq x y z
N ARG A 1 5.81 41.54 10.86
CA ARG A 1 5.65 40.42 9.89
C ARG A 1 6.79 39.42 10.00
N ALA A 2 8.07 39.82 9.91
CA ALA A 2 9.19 38.93 10.24
C ALA A 2 9.30 38.64 11.75
N GLU A 3 9.07 39.62 12.62
CA GLU A 3 9.03 39.44 14.08
C GLU A 3 7.80 38.65 14.58
N THR A 4 6.77 38.53 13.74
CA THR A 4 5.55 37.74 14.04
C THR A 4 5.71 36.27 13.65
N MET A 5 6.76 35.92 12.90
CA MET A 5 7.09 34.53 12.57
C MET A 5 8.11 33.93 13.54
N ALA A 6 9.00 34.74 14.11
CA ALA A 6 10.00 34.25 15.07
C ALA A 6 9.46 33.99 16.48
N ALA A 7 8.31 34.58 16.84
CA ALA A 7 7.62 34.30 18.11
C ALA A 7 6.64 33.11 18.03
N ALA A 8 6.56 32.44 16.87
CA ALA A 8 5.68 31.28 16.65
C ALA A 8 6.41 29.93 16.76
N ASP A 9 7.73 29.93 16.99
CA ASP A 9 8.53 28.70 17.09
C ASP A 9 8.56 28.11 18.52
N ASP A 10 8.08 28.85 19.53
CA ASP A 10 8.07 28.41 20.95
C ASP A 10 6.66 28.13 21.51
N ALA A 11 5.62 28.31 20.70
CA ALA A 11 4.30 27.80 21.01
C ALA A 11 4.14 26.51 20.22
N ASP A 12 4.28 25.36 20.88
CA ASP A 12 3.73 24.08 20.44
C ASP A 12 2.18 24.17 20.42
N ASP A 13 1.64 25.18 19.74
CA ASP A 13 0.22 25.33 19.45
C ASP A 13 -0.10 24.17 18.51
N GLU A 14 -0.55 23.07 19.11
CA GLU A 14 -1.10 21.91 18.41
C GLU A 14 -2.04 22.40 17.32
N ILE A 15 -1.55 22.40 16.09
CA ILE A 15 -2.32 22.92 14.97
C ILE A 15 -3.56 22.01 14.88
N PRO A 16 -4.79 22.55 14.89
CA PRO A 16 -6.01 21.72 14.95
C PRO A 16 -6.10 20.74 13.77
N GLN A 17 -6.48 19.49 14.00
CA GLN A 17 -6.60 18.48 12.91
C GLN A 17 -7.51 18.98 11.77
N PHE A 18 -8.59 19.69 12.10
CA PHE A 18 -9.46 20.38 11.16
C PHE A 18 -8.88 21.71 10.70
N LEU A 19 -8.84 21.94 9.37
CA LEU A 19 -8.38 23.18 8.78
C LEU A 19 -9.54 23.99 8.20
N ALA A 20 -9.52 25.31 8.38
CA ALA A 20 -10.46 26.19 7.69
C ALA A 20 -10.25 26.10 6.17
N VAL A 21 -11.33 26.25 5.38
CA VAL A 21 -11.29 26.09 3.91
C VAL A 21 -10.15 26.88 3.23
N PRO A 22 -9.86 28.15 3.58
CA PRO A 22 -8.73 28.87 2.97
C PRO A 22 -7.37 28.23 3.29
N GLN A 23 -7.16 27.74 4.51
CA GLN A 23 -5.94 27.07 4.93
C GLN A 23 -5.79 25.73 4.20
N LEU A 24 -6.86 24.93 4.16
CA LEU A 24 -6.89 23.63 3.47
C LEU A 24 -6.53 23.75 1.99
N ARG A 25 -7.02 24.80 1.32
CA ARG A 25 -6.72 25.09 -0.10
C ARG A 25 -5.30 25.61 -0.31
N ALA A 26 -4.74 26.34 0.66
CA ALA A 26 -3.38 26.85 0.58
C ALA A 26 -2.31 25.75 0.80
N MET A 27 -2.64 24.70 1.55
CA MET A 27 -1.70 23.61 1.82
C MET A 27 -1.45 22.71 0.61
N LYS A 28 -0.19 22.37 0.39
CA LYS A 28 0.22 21.36 -0.61
C LYS A 28 -0.24 19.98 -0.14
N SER A 29 -0.57 19.10 -1.08
CA SER A 29 -1.01 17.74 -0.74
C SER A 29 0.02 16.95 0.07
N THR A 30 1.32 17.17 -0.13
CA THR A 30 2.37 16.53 0.70
C THR A 30 2.23 16.93 2.15
N MET A 31 2.15 18.22 2.42
CA MET A 31 2.03 18.75 3.79
C MET A 31 0.75 18.26 4.47
N LEU A 32 -0.35 18.10 3.73
CA LEU A 32 -1.57 17.50 4.27
C LEU A 32 -1.40 16.01 4.58
N VAL A 33 -0.73 15.25 3.70
CA VAL A 33 -0.45 13.84 3.94
C VAL A 33 0.44 13.66 5.17
N ASP A 34 1.55 14.41 5.25
CA ASP A 34 2.47 14.36 6.39
C ASP A 34 1.76 14.75 7.69
N ARG A 35 0.93 15.81 7.63
CA ARG A 35 0.11 16.25 8.77
C ARG A 35 -0.87 15.18 9.23
N TRP A 36 -1.57 14.54 8.31
CA TRP A 36 -2.56 13.54 8.66
C TRP A 36 -1.93 12.20 9.09
N ALA A 37 -0.76 11.86 8.57
CA ALA A 37 0.01 10.69 8.99
C ALA A 37 0.78 10.89 10.31
N ALA A 38 0.83 12.12 10.85
CA ALA A 38 1.48 12.40 12.12
C ALA A 38 0.93 11.50 13.24
N GLU A 39 1.79 11.22 14.22
CA GLU A 39 1.44 10.39 15.38
C GLU A 39 0.23 10.92 16.11
N ARG A 40 -0.64 10.00 16.54
CA ARG A 40 -1.87 10.31 17.27
C ARG A 40 -2.02 9.37 18.42
N GLU A 41 -2.34 9.93 19.56
CA GLU A 41 -2.85 9.19 20.69
C GLU A 41 -4.39 9.10 20.63
N GLU A 42 -4.97 8.24 21.45
CA GLU A 42 -6.41 7.99 21.46
C GLU A 42 -7.24 9.23 21.84
N ASP A 43 -6.71 10.11 22.68
CA ASP A 43 -7.34 11.34 23.13
C ASP A 43 -7.51 12.36 21.99
N HIS A 44 -6.57 12.39 21.04
CA HIS A 44 -6.63 13.15 19.80
C HIS A 44 -7.68 12.64 18.80
N MET A 45 -8.23 11.44 19.03
CA MET A 45 -9.24 10.85 18.16
C MET A 45 -10.64 11.34 18.55
N LEU A 46 -11.40 11.74 17.53
CA LEU A 46 -12.83 12.03 17.68
C LEU A 46 -13.55 10.80 18.22
N VAL A 47 -14.52 11.02 19.11
CA VAL A 47 -15.20 9.95 19.86
C VAL A 47 -15.78 8.87 18.96
N GLU A 48 -16.27 9.24 17.77
CA GLU A 48 -16.86 8.31 16.81
C GLU A 48 -15.82 7.35 16.19
N TYR A 49 -14.53 7.69 16.22
CA TYR A 49 -13.46 6.92 15.60
C TYR A 49 -12.57 6.17 16.59
N ARG A 50 -12.75 6.40 17.90
CA ARG A 50 -11.94 5.77 18.95
C ARG A 50 -12.02 4.25 18.93
N GLU A 51 -13.20 3.69 18.65
CA GLU A 51 -13.36 2.24 18.58
C GLU A 51 -12.55 1.62 17.44
N ALA A 52 -12.62 2.19 16.24
CA ALA A 52 -11.78 1.79 15.12
C ALA A 52 -10.29 1.90 15.47
N PHE A 53 -9.88 3.01 16.08
CA PHE A 53 -8.49 3.22 16.50
C PHE A 53 -8.03 2.18 17.52
N ARG A 54 -8.83 1.87 18.55
CA ARG A 54 -8.49 0.88 19.58
C ARG A 54 -8.31 -0.52 18.99
N ARG A 55 -9.11 -0.91 17.99
CA ARG A 55 -9.03 -2.23 17.36
C ARG A 55 -7.66 -2.56 16.77
N CYS A 56 -6.85 -1.57 16.39
CA CYS A 56 -5.48 -1.82 15.96
C CYS A 56 -4.62 -2.31 17.12
N CYS A 57 -3.98 -3.47 16.98
CA CYS A 57 -2.93 -3.90 17.89
C CYS A 57 -1.55 -3.36 17.52
N LEU A 58 -1.34 -2.95 16.26
CA LEU A 58 -0.05 -2.47 15.76
C LEU A 58 0.22 -1.01 16.13
N VAL A 59 1.50 -0.68 16.32
CA VAL A 59 1.95 0.70 16.58
C VAL A 59 1.65 1.63 15.40
N HIS A 60 1.43 2.90 15.69
CA HIS A 60 1.11 3.93 14.69
C HIS A 60 2.19 4.03 13.61
N ASP A 61 3.47 3.90 13.97
CA ASP A 61 4.57 3.99 13.02
C ASP A 61 4.45 2.96 11.88
N LEU A 62 4.12 1.70 12.18
CA LEU A 62 3.92 0.69 11.14
C LEU A 62 2.71 0.99 10.24
N MET A 63 1.69 1.65 10.79
CA MET A 63 0.44 1.95 10.08
C MET A 63 0.48 3.26 9.29
N SER A 64 1.29 4.22 9.72
CA SER A 64 1.42 5.57 9.15
C SER A 64 2.55 5.69 8.12
N HIS A 65 3.42 4.68 8.03
CA HIS A 65 4.43 4.58 6.99
C HIS A 65 3.96 3.71 5.84
N SER A 66 4.40 4.06 4.64
CA SER A 66 4.36 3.18 3.47
C SER A 66 5.70 3.15 2.75
N ARG A 67 5.95 2.05 2.03
CA ARG A 67 7.08 1.82 1.14
C ARG A 67 7.24 2.95 0.14
N VAL A 68 6.13 3.48 -0.40
CA VAL A 68 6.18 4.63 -1.32
C VAL A 68 6.84 5.83 -0.65
N THR A 69 6.56 6.13 0.62
CA THR A 69 7.23 7.21 1.35
C THR A 69 8.74 6.96 1.47
N GLN A 70 9.16 5.72 1.71
CA GLN A 70 10.59 5.37 1.75
C GLN A 70 11.27 5.52 0.38
N VAL A 71 10.59 5.10 -0.70
CA VAL A 71 11.07 5.27 -2.08
C VAL A 71 11.19 6.75 -2.42
N LEU A 72 10.24 7.58 -2.01
CA LEU A 72 10.32 9.03 -2.21
C LEU A 72 11.52 9.65 -1.49
N ARG A 73 11.79 9.25 -0.23
CA ARG A 73 12.99 9.68 0.52
C ARG A 73 14.27 9.27 -0.19
N PHE A 74 14.33 8.02 -0.64
CA PHE A 74 15.45 7.50 -1.42
C PHE A 74 15.67 8.27 -2.73
N LEU A 75 14.60 8.59 -3.45
CA LEU A 75 14.66 9.38 -4.67
C LEU A 75 15.09 10.82 -4.39
N ASP A 76 14.69 11.44 -3.27
CA ASP A 76 15.22 12.74 -2.86
C ASP A 76 16.74 12.70 -2.65
N ASP A 77 17.28 11.64 -2.04
CA ASP A 77 18.73 11.48 -1.89
C ASP A 77 19.44 11.31 -3.24
N ILE A 78 18.84 10.56 -4.18
CA ILE A 78 19.35 10.47 -5.55
C ILE A 78 19.34 11.83 -6.25
N ILE A 79 18.26 12.61 -6.09
CA ILE A 79 18.14 13.95 -6.66
C ILE A 79 19.20 14.89 -6.06
N ARG A 80 19.46 14.81 -4.75
CA ARG A 80 20.52 15.60 -4.09
C ARG A 80 21.91 15.24 -4.63
N LYS A 81 22.21 13.96 -4.81
CA LYS A 81 23.51 13.48 -5.33
C LYS A 81 23.71 13.80 -6.81
N LYS A 82 22.65 13.70 -7.61
CA LYS A 82 22.66 13.97 -9.06
C LYS A 82 21.43 14.83 -9.40
N PRO A 83 21.54 16.17 -9.32
CA PRO A 83 20.42 17.07 -9.64
C PRO A 83 19.77 16.77 -10.98
N LEU A 84 18.47 16.99 -11.08
CA LEU A 84 17.72 16.87 -12.33
C LEU A 84 18.01 18.14 -13.15
N HIS A 85 18.49 17.98 -14.39
CA HIS A 85 18.77 19.10 -15.28
C HIS A 85 17.71 19.23 -16.38
N GLY A 86 17.47 20.46 -16.85
CA GLY A 86 16.70 20.72 -18.08
C GLY A 86 15.17 20.66 -17.97
N GLU A 87 14.60 20.79 -16.77
CA GLU A 87 13.14 20.70 -16.51
C GLU A 87 12.44 19.62 -17.36
N ILE A 88 11.48 20.01 -18.21
CA ILE A 88 10.73 19.11 -19.08
C ILE A 88 11.57 18.59 -20.26
N GLU A 89 12.52 19.37 -20.79
CA GLU A 89 13.32 18.94 -21.95
C GLU A 89 14.37 17.90 -21.56
N GLY A 90 14.97 18.04 -20.38
CA GLY A 90 15.83 17.02 -19.79
C GLY A 90 15.07 15.70 -19.58
N PHE A 91 13.82 15.78 -19.11
CA PHE A 91 12.96 14.60 -18.98
C PHE A 91 12.63 13.97 -20.35
N ARG A 92 12.27 14.78 -21.35
CA ARG A 92 11.98 14.30 -22.71
C ARG A 92 13.18 13.57 -23.33
N LYS A 93 14.38 14.15 -23.20
CA LYS A 93 15.62 13.52 -23.66
C LYS A 93 15.86 12.18 -22.94
N LEU A 94 15.60 12.11 -21.64
CA LEU A 94 15.71 10.86 -20.87
C LEU A 94 14.72 9.80 -21.36
N VAL A 95 13.46 10.16 -21.62
CA VAL A 95 12.46 9.21 -22.14
C VAL A 95 12.87 8.70 -23.53
N ARG A 96 13.36 9.57 -24.42
CA ARG A 96 13.91 9.16 -25.73
C ARG A 96 15.06 8.16 -25.56
N SER A 97 16.01 8.46 -24.68
CA SER A 97 17.14 7.57 -24.34
C SER A 97 16.67 6.21 -23.82
N MET A 98 15.65 6.20 -22.95
CA MET A 98 15.06 4.98 -22.40
C MET A 98 14.37 4.13 -23.45
N ILE A 99 13.61 4.73 -24.37
CA ILE A 99 13.00 4.01 -25.50
C ILE A 99 14.07 3.42 -26.41
N ARG A 100 15.14 4.19 -26.71
CA ARG A 100 16.25 3.67 -27.52
C ARG A 100 16.91 2.46 -26.88
N LYS A 101 17.25 2.55 -25.58
CA LYS A 101 17.84 1.45 -24.81
C LYS A 101 16.92 0.23 -24.79
N ALA A 102 15.65 0.41 -24.42
CA ALA A 102 14.68 -0.69 -24.29
C ALA A 102 14.45 -1.46 -25.60
N TYR A 103 14.56 -0.79 -26.76
CA TYR A 103 14.27 -1.39 -28.07
C TYR A 103 15.50 -1.50 -28.97
N ALA A 104 16.71 -1.38 -28.41
CA ALA A 104 17.99 -1.40 -29.13
C ALA A 104 18.00 -0.50 -30.39
N VAL A 105 17.35 0.67 -30.30
CA VAL A 105 17.24 1.61 -31.42
C VAL A 105 18.53 2.39 -31.56
N LYS A 106 19.15 2.28 -32.74
CA LYS A 106 20.41 2.95 -33.07
C LYS A 106 20.32 4.48 -32.94
N ASP A 107 21.45 5.12 -32.64
CA ASP A 107 21.54 6.57 -32.45
C ASP A 107 21.31 7.40 -33.73
N ASP A 108 21.40 6.79 -34.92
CA ASP A 108 21.14 7.44 -36.21
C ASP A 108 19.64 7.61 -36.52
N VAL A 109 18.78 6.87 -35.83
CA VAL A 109 17.32 7.03 -35.94
C VAL A 109 16.91 8.38 -35.36
N SER A 110 16.14 9.18 -36.10
CA SER A 110 15.73 10.51 -35.65
C SER A 110 14.90 10.47 -34.37
N ASP A 111 15.01 11.49 -33.52
CA ASP A 111 14.20 11.61 -32.30
C ASP A 111 12.69 11.57 -32.60
N GLY A 112 12.25 12.18 -33.71
CA GLY A 112 10.83 12.13 -34.12
C GLY A 112 10.34 10.71 -34.42
N THR A 113 11.19 9.83 -34.95
CA THR A 113 10.86 8.42 -35.16
C THR A 113 10.73 7.68 -33.82
N VAL A 114 11.65 7.95 -32.87
CA VAL A 114 11.60 7.35 -31.52
C VAL A 114 10.37 7.82 -30.74
N GLU A 115 10.04 9.11 -30.82
CA GLU A 115 8.85 9.69 -30.18
C GLU A 115 7.56 9.13 -30.77
N GLY A 116 7.57 8.66 -32.02
CA GLY A 116 6.45 8.02 -32.70
C GLY A 116 6.32 6.51 -32.44
N MET A 117 7.22 5.89 -31.68
CA MET A 117 7.16 4.44 -31.44
C MET A 117 5.96 4.06 -30.56
N HIS A 118 5.26 3.01 -30.98
CA HIS A 118 4.13 2.43 -30.25
C HIS A 118 4.59 1.36 -29.26
N CYS A 119 3.95 1.32 -28.10
CA CYS A 119 4.04 0.18 -27.19
C CYS A 119 3.43 -1.04 -27.87
N VAL A 120 4.17 -2.16 -27.89
CA VAL A 120 3.73 -3.42 -28.50
C VAL A 120 2.44 -3.94 -27.85
N VAL A 121 2.27 -3.72 -26.54
CA VAL A 121 1.15 -4.25 -25.76
C VAL A 121 -0.11 -3.38 -25.87
N GLU A 122 0.05 -2.06 -25.79
CA GLU A 122 -1.08 -1.13 -25.68
C GLU A 122 -1.48 -0.51 -27.03
N ASP A 123 -0.64 -0.63 -28.07
CA ASP A 123 -0.78 0.05 -29.36
C ASP A 123 -0.98 1.57 -29.20
N LYS A 124 -0.15 2.18 -28.35
CA LYS A 124 -0.15 3.62 -28.08
C LYS A 124 1.26 4.17 -28.12
N VAL A 125 1.39 5.44 -28.50
CA VAL A 125 2.67 6.16 -28.55
C VAL A 125 3.25 6.30 -27.13
N MET A 126 4.32 5.57 -26.82
CA MET A 126 4.89 5.47 -25.47
C MET A 126 5.32 6.84 -24.94
N TYR A 127 6.08 7.58 -25.74
CA TYR A 127 6.64 8.88 -25.40
C TYR A 127 5.54 9.87 -24.96
N ARG A 128 4.45 9.95 -25.72
CA ARG A 128 3.32 10.82 -25.42
C ARG A 128 2.65 10.46 -24.10
N CYS A 129 2.44 9.17 -23.83
CA CYS A 129 1.79 8.68 -22.62
C CYS A 129 2.64 8.98 -21.37
N ILE A 130 3.95 8.70 -21.43
CA ILE A 130 4.88 8.93 -20.32
C ILE A 130 5.01 10.43 -20.03
N CYS A 131 5.12 11.27 -21.07
CA CYS A 131 5.11 12.72 -20.89
C CYS A 131 3.79 13.23 -20.30
N ALA A 132 2.66 12.62 -20.68
CA ALA A 132 1.35 12.97 -20.13
C ALA A 132 1.19 12.56 -18.65
N ILE A 133 1.90 11.54 -18.17
CA ILE A 133 2.01 11.25 -16.73
C ILE A 133 2.82 12.35 -16.07
N TYR A 134 4.04 12.61 -16.56
CA TYR A 134 4.97 13.58 -15.97
C TYR A 134 4.34 14.96 -15.76
N THR A 135 3.61 15.46 -16.75
CA THR A 135 2.93 16.78 -16.65
C THR A 135 1.74 16.77 -15.72
N SER A 136 1.14 15.60 -15.46
CA SER A 136 -0.09 15.47 -14.66
C SER A 136 0.16 15.22 -13.17
N VAL A 137 1.32 14.66 -12.80
CA VAL A 137 1.62 14.29 -11.40
C VAL A 137 2.11 15.47 -10.54
N ASN A 138 2.10 16.69 -11.09
CA ASN A 138 2.37 17.97 -10.42
C ASN A 138 3.65 17.93 -9.56
N TRP A 139 3.58 18.13 -8.24
CA TRP A 139 4.75 18.12 -7.35
C TRP A 139 5.53 16.80 -7.39
N ARG A 140 4.89 15.70 -7.81
CA ARG A 140 5.54 14.39 -7.96
C ARG A 140 6.38 14.27 -9.22
N ALA A 141 6.35 15.25 -10.12
CA ALA A 141 7.09 15.23 -11.38
C ALA A 141 8.60 15.01 -11.17
N LYS A 142 9.19 15.64 -10.14
CA LYS A 142 10.62 15.42 -9.80
C LYS A 142 10.92 13.97 -9.41
N TYR A 143 10.03 13.34 -8.65
CA TYR A 143 10.19 11.95 -8.23
C TYR A 143 9.98 10.99 -9.40
N PHE A 144 8.99 11.26 -10.26
CA PHE A 144 8.77 10.49 -11.48
C PHE A 144 9.99 10.56 -12.41
N HIS A 145 10.57 11.75 -12.61
CA HIS A 145 11.80 11.92 -13.38
C HIS A 145 12.96 11.14 -12.76
N ALA A 146 13.19 11.29 -11.45
CA ALA A 146 14.25 10.57 -10.77
C ALA A 146 14.08 9.04 -10.85
N ALA A 147 12.84 8.56 -10.72
CA ALA A 147 12.51 7.15 -10.86
C ALA A 147 12.77 6.61 -12.27
N ILE A 148 12.29 7.30 -13.31
CA ILE A 148 12.58 6.93 -14.71
C ILE A 148 14.08 6.92 -14.97
N ARG A 149 14.84 7.89 -14.44
CA ARG A 149 16.31 7.93 -14.55
C ARG A 149 16.95 6.74 -13.84
N TYR A 150 16.47 6.40 -12.65
CA TYR A 150 16.98 5.28 -11.88
C TYR A 150 16.74 3.95 -12.60
N CYS A 151 15.52 3.73 -13.09
CA CYS A 151 15.20 2.58 -13.94
C CYS A 151 16.11 2.52 -15.18
N HIS A 152 16.23 3.63 -15.92
CA HIS A 152 17.10 3.72 -17.09
C HIS A 152 18.56 3.34 -16.78
N ASP A 153 19.10 3.81 -15.65
CA ASP A 153 20.51 3.62 -15.30
C ASP A 153 20.82 2.17 -14.84
N TYR A 154 19.85 1.47 -14.22
CA TYR A 154 20.10 0.18 -13.53
C TYR A 154 19.32 -1.03 -14.04
N MET A 155 18.36 -0.86 -14.96
CA MET A 155 17.58 -1.96 -15.56
C MET A 155 18.13 -2.32 -16.94
N ASP A 156 17.92 -3.57 -17.35
CA ASP A 156 18.24 -4.05 -18.69
C ASP A 156 17.16 -3.69 -19.73
N GLU A 157 17.37 -4.07 -20.99
CA GLU A 157 16.46 -3.74 -22.09
C GLU A 157 15.05 -4.35 -21.89
N SER A 158 14.99 -5.61 -21.44
CA SER A 158 13.73 -6.36 -21.24
C SER A 158 12.91 -5.77 -20.09
N GLU A 159 13.57 -5.49 -18.98
CA GLU A 159 12.95 -4.88 -17.81
C GLU A 159 12.39 -3.48 -18.13
N LEU A 160 13.11 -2.69 -18.94
CA LEU A 160 12.66 -1.35 -19.36
C LEU A 160 11.44 -1.42 -20.27
N ILE A 161 11.30 -2.44 -21.13
CA ILE A 161 10.08 -2.65 -21.94
C ILE A 161 8.87 -2.79 -21.02
N GLY A 162 8.98 -3.57 -19.94
CA GLY A 162 7.93 -3.73 -18.94
C GLY A 162 7.50 -2.40 -18.31
N VAL A 163 8.47 -1.58 -17.91
CA VAL A 163 8.21 -0.24 -17.35
C VAL A 163 7.51 0.66 -18.36
N LEU A 164 8.02 0.72 -19.60
CA LEU A 164 7.44 1.54 -20.66
C LEU A 164 6.00 1.12 -20.99
N ALA A 165 5.70 -0.18 -21.01
CA ALA A 165 4.37 -0.70 -21.22
C ALA A 165 3.40 -0.28 -20.10
N ALA A 166 3.80 -0.45 -18.84
CA ALA A 166 3.01 -0.04 -17.67
C ALA A 166 2.71 1.46 -17.66
N MET A 167 3.70 2.30 -17.98
CA MET A 167 3.52 3.76 -18.07
C MET A 167 2.65 4.16 -19.26
N THR A 168 2.75 3.43 -20.37
CA THR A 168 1.94 3.71 -21.56
C THR A 168 0.46 3.47 -21.29
N LYS A 169 0.14 2.36 -20.61
CA LYS A 169 -1.23 2.03 -20.20
C LYS A 169 -1.85 3.14 -19.36
N GLY A 170 -1.21 3.52 -18.25
CA GLY A 170 -1.77 4.53 -17.35
C GLY A 170 -1.77 5.96 -17.92
N GLY A 171 -0.84 6.28 -18.84
CA GLY A 171 -0.68 7.63 -19.37
C GLY A 171 -1.79 8.12 -20.30
N ASN A 172 -2.55 7.19 -20.89
CA ASN A 172 -3.66 7.49 -21.79
C ASN A 172 -5.03 7.56 -21.11
N GLU A 173 -5.07 7.43 -19.79
CA GLU A 173 -6.31 7.33 -19.03
C GLU A 173 -6.53 8.54 -18.12
N CYS A 174 -7.52 8.46 -17.24
CA CYS A 174 -7.84 9.52 -16.28
C CYS A 174 -6.70 9.77 -15.29
N LEU A 175 -6.73 10.91 -14.59
CA LEU A 175 -5.65 11.32 -13.68
C LEU A 175 -5.38 10.31 -12.55
N GLY A 176 -6.41 9.61 -12.07
CA GLY A 176 -6.23 8.55 -11.08
C GLY A 176 -5.41 7.36 -11.59
N ARG A 177 -5.59 6.97 -12.87
CA ARG A 177 -4.81 5.87 -13.46
C ARG A 177 -3.37 6.25 -13.80
N LYS A 178 -3.12 7.52 -14.15
CA LYS A 178 -1.76 8.08 -14.24
C LYS A 178 -1.01 7.96 -12.91
N ARG A 179 -1.71 8.16 -11.79
CA ARG A 179 -1.15 7.99 -10.44
C ARG A 179 -0.94 6.54 -10.07
N TYR A 180 -1.81 5.64 -10.53
CA TYR A 180 -1.58 4.20 -10.39
C TYR A 180 -0.29 3.78 -11.10
N ALA A 181 -0.10 4.22 -12.35
CA ALA A 181 1.16 4.02 -13.07
C ALA A 181 2.37 4.62 -12.32
N PHE A 182 2.24 5.81 -11.73
CA PHE A 182 3.28 6.35 -10.86
C PHE A 182 3.60 5.43 -9.67
N SER A 183 2.58 4.87 -9.01
CA SER A 183 2.75 3.92 -7.89
C SER A 183 3.49 2.67 -8.35
N THR A 184 3.08 2.07 -9.47
CA THR A 184 3.75 0.91 -10.08
C THR A 184 5.23 1.20 -10.35
N LEU A 185 5.56 2.41 -10.82
CA LEU A 185 6.96 2.80 -11.02
C LEU A 185 7.74 2.86 -9.70
N MET A 186 7.12 3.30 -8.60
CA MET A 186 7.78 3.30 -7.28
C MET A 186 8.07 1.87 -6.81
N ASP A 187 7.16 0.92 -7.05
CA ASP A 187 7.37 -0.49 -6.72
C ASP A 187 8.56 -1.08 -7.49
N VAL A 188 8.67 -0.75 -8.79
CA VAL A 188 9.82 -1.15 -9.62
C VAL A 188 11.12 -0.54 -9.10
N VAL A 189 11.14 0.76 -8.79
CA VAL A 189 12.34 1.42 -8.23
C VAL A 189 12.80 0.72 -6.97
N ASP A 190 11.87 0.35 -6.09
CA ASP A 190 12.20 -0.32 -4.85
C ASP A 190 12.72 -1.74 -5.06
N GLN A 191 12.15 -2.51 -5.99
CA GLN A 191 12.67 -3.83 -6.37
C GLN A 191 14.12 -3.72 -6.88
N VAL A 192 14.39 -2.77 -7.77
CA VAL A 192 15.74 -2.52 -8.29
C VAL A 192 16.68 -2.08 -7.16
N ARG A 193 16.22 -1.24 -6.23
CA ARG A 193 16.97 -0.83 -5.03
C ARG A 193 17.31 -2.03 -4.15
N ALA A 194 16.35 -2.91 -3.88
CA ALA A 194 16.55 -4.10 -3.06
C ALA A 194 17.58 -5.05 -3.70
N ARG A 195 17.46 -5.30 -5.01
CA ARG A 195 18.43 -6.10 -5.77
C ARG A 195 19.85 -5.56 -5.68
N LEU A 196 20.03 -4.24 -5.80
CA LEU A 196 21.35 -3.60 -5.73
C LEU A 196 21.96 -3.58 -4.31
N LYS A 197 21.13 -3.72 -3.27
CA LYS A 197 21.60 -3.83 -1.88
C LYS A 197 22.06 -5.24 -1.53
N GLN A 198 21.56 -6.27 -2.21
CA GLN A 198 22.01 -7.63 -1.96
C GLN A 198 23.51 -7.72 -2.30
N PRO A 199 24.37 -8.15 -1.36
CA PRO A 199 25.76 -8.39 -1.67
C PRO A 199 25.80 -9.37 -2.83
N LEU A 200 26.56 -9.02 -3.87
CA LEU A 200 26.86 -9.94 -4.98
C LEU A 200 27.46 -11.18 -4.33
N ARG A 201 26.62 -12.18 -4.03
CA ARG A 201 27.07 -13.50 -3.61
C ARG A 201 28.05 -13.91 -4.67
N SER A 202 29.32 -13.94 -4.29
CA SER A 202 30.40 -14.16 -5.23
C SER A 202 30.10 -15.46 -5.94
N ALA A 203 29.88 -15.40 -7.24
CA ALA A 203 29.74 -16.58 -8.10
C ALA A 203 31.05 -17.41 -8.17
N SER A 204 31.94 -17.24 -7.19
CA SER A 204 33.24 -17.87 -7.05
C SER A 204 33.16 -19.35 -6.65
N GLY A 205 31.97 -19.94 -6.53
CA GLY A 205 31.80 -21.37 -6.28
C GLY A 205 31.84 -22.26 -7.53
N ALA A 206 31.88 -21.69 -8.74
CA ALA A 206 31.75 -22.48 -9.98
C ALA A 206 33.07 -22.94 -10.62
N ASP A 207 34.24 -22.40 -10.20
CA ASP A 207 35.52 -22.65 -10.92
C ASP A 207 36.48 -23.66 -10.25
N GLU A 208 36.18 -24.22 -9.07
CA GLU A 208 37.07 -25.18 -8.38
C GLU A 208 36.62 -26.66 -8.41
N ALA A 209 35.59 -27.01 -9.20
CA ALA A 209 35.18 -28.40 -9.41
C ALA A 209 35.60 -28.95 -10.78
N ALA A 210 36.84 -28.67 -11.21
CA ALA A 210 37.50 -29.41 -12.29
C ALA A 210 38.18 -30.69 -11.72
N GLY A 211 37.38 -31.58 -11.14
CA GLY A 211 37.76 -32.94 -10.78
C GLY A 211 37.13 -33.92 -11.77
N GLU A 212 37.98 -34.56 -12.58
CA GLU A 212 37.59 -35.55 -13.59
C GLU A 212 36.74 -36.69 -12.98
N GLY A 213 35.47 -36.82 -13.40
CA GLY A 213 34.73 -38.07 -13.25
C GLY A 213 33.29 -38.00 -12.69
N ALA A 214 32.43 -37.10 -13.16
CA ALA A 214 30.97 -37.20 -12.90
C ALA A 214 30.11 -36.43 -13.93
N ALA A 215 30.36 -36.62 -15.24
CA ALA A 215 29.73 -35.82 -16.30
C ALA A 215 28.28 -36.22 -16.68
N ALA A 216 27.50 -36.84 -15.79
CA ALA A 216 26.14 -37.29 -16.12
C ALA A 216 25.01 -36.85 -15.16
N SER A 217 25.29 -36.33 -13.96
CA SER A 217 24.22 -35.88 -13.04
C SER A 217 24.09 -34.38 -12.86
N SER A 218 25.13 -33.59 -13.19
CA SER A 218 25.15 -32.13 -12.93
C SER A 218 24.43 -31.29 -14.00
N ALA A 219 24.20 -31.82 -15.21
CA ALA A 219 23.45 -31.13 -16.25
C ALA A 219 21.92 -31.10 -16.01
N GLU A 220 21.42 -31.87 -15.04
CA GLU A 220 20.00 -31.91 -14.69
C GLU A 220 19.65 -30.91 -13.57
N GLU A 221 20.64 -30.45 -12.80
CA GLU A 221 20.45 -29.54 -11.66
C GLU A 221 20.64 -28.06 -12.01
N GLN A 222 21.35 -27.73 -13.10
CA GLN A 222 21.49 -26.34 -13.59
C GLN A 222 20.41 -25.90 -14.60
N LEU A 223 19.47 -26.77 -14.95
CA LEU A 223 18.31 -26.47 -15.80
C LEU A 223 17.00 -26.36 -15.01
N SER A 224 17.03 -26.55 -13.67
CA SER A 224 15.84 -26.43 -12.81
C SER A 224 15.58 -25.00 -12.31
N GLU A 225 16.44 -24.03 -12.66
CA GLU A 225 16.32 -22.64 -12.21
C GLU A 225 15.45 -21.77 -13.15
N TYR A 226 14.92 -22.33 -14.24
CA TYR A 226 14.10 -21.59 -15.19
C TYR A 226 12.75 -22.25 -15.50
N ASP A 227 11.72 -21.41 -15.31
CA ASP A 227 10.36 -21.41 -15.89
C ASP A 227 9.18 -21.93 -15.04
N ASP A 228 9.03 -21.42 -13.82
CA ASP A 228 7.72 -21.35 -13.18
C ASP A 228 6.70 -20.64 -14.09
N TRP A 229 5.44 -21.10 -14.10
CA TRP A 229 4.39 -20.53 -14.95
C TRP A 229 3.29 -19.86 -14.13
N SER A 230 2.96 -18.62 -14.50
CA SER A 230 1.84 -17.89 -13.91
C SER A 230 0.52 -18.41 -14.47
N CYS A 231 -0.39 -18.80 -13.59
CA CYS A 231 -1.72 -19.24 -13.99
C CYS A 231 -2.48 -18.13 -14.72
N PRO A 232 -3.03 -18.36 -15.93
CA PRO A 232 -3.75 -17.32 -16.67
C PRO A 232 -5.10 -16.95 -16.02
N VAL A 233 -5.58 -17.76 -15.08
CA VAL A 233 -6.88 -17.55 -14.41
C VAL A 233 -6.69 -16.83 -13.08
N CYS A 234 -5.80 -17.31 -12.22
CA CYS A 234 -5.65 -16.77 -10.86
C CYS A 234 -4.30 -16.11 -10.59
N THR A 235 -3.40 -16.01 -11.59
CA THR A 235 -2.05 -15.41 -11.51
C THR A 235 -1.08 -16.07 -10.53
N TYR A 236 -1.47 -17.18 -9.89
CA TYR A 236 -0.60 -17.94 -9.01
C TYR A 236 0.57 -18.53 -9.81
N ILE A 237 1.79 -18.34 -9.31
CA ILE A 237 3.02 -18.87 -9.90
C ILE A 237 3.13 -20.34 -9.51
N ASN A 238 3.07 -21.23 -10.51
CA ASN A 238 3.15 -22.68 -10.32
C ASN A 238 4.52 -23.17 -10.75
N SER A 239 4.97 -24.27 -10.17
CA SER A 239 6.21 -24.90 -10.60
C SER A 239 6.09 -25.30 -12.07
N HIS A 240 7.20 -25.17 -12.80
CA HIS A 240 7.29 -25.63 -14.20
C HIS A 240 6.86 -27.09 -14.39
N SER A 241 6.93 -27.93 -13.34
CA SER A 241 6.50 -29.33 -13.38
C SER A 241 4.98 -29.51 -13.31
N ASP A 242 4.26 -28.54 -12.74
CA ASP A 242 2.83 -28.61 -12.47
C ASP A 242 2.01 -28.56 -13.77
N LYS A 243 1.14 -29.56 -13.96
CA LYS A 243 0.23 -29.61 -15.12
C LYS A 243 -1.03 -28.75 -14.91
N LYS A 244 -1.29 -28.36 -13.67
CA LYS A 244 -2.46 -27.62 -13.22
C LYS A 244 -2.04 -26.64 -12.14
N CYS A 245 -2.76 -25.54 -12.02
CA CYS A 245 -2.49 -24.56 -11.01
C CYS A 245 -2.85 -25.09 -9.61
N HIS A 246 -1.96 -24.93 -8.63
CA HIS A 246 -2.22 -25.34 -7.24
C HIS A 246 -3.37 -24.56 -6.60
N MET A 247 -3.62 -23.33 -7.04
CA MET A 247 -4.65 -22.47 -6.45
C MET A 247 -6.05 -22.69 -7.05
N CYS A 248 -6.16 -22.93 -8.36
CA CYS A 248 -7.46 -22.99 -9.05
C CYS A 248 -7.65 -24.19 -10.01
N GLU A 249 -6.72 -25.15 -9.99
CA GLU A 249 -6.69 -26.35 -10.84
C GLU A 249 -6.71 -26.13 -12.36
N THR A 250 -6.56 -24.89 -12.82
CA THR A 250 -6.51 -24.54 -14.24
C THR A 250 -5.29 -25.18 -14.89
N ASN A 251 -5.46 -25.82 -16.05
CA ASN A 251 -4.34 -26.48 -16.75
C ASN A 251 -3.25 -25.46 -17.14
N ALA A 252 -2.00 -25.93 -17.15
CA ALA A 252 -0.88 -25.17 -17.68
C ALA A 252 -1.10 -24.81 -19.17
N PRO A 253 -0.69 -23.62 -19.63
CA PRO A 253 -0.75 -23.22 -21.04
C PRO A 253 -0.14 -24.25 -22.00
N GLU A 254 -0.77 -24.49 -23.16
CA GLU A 254 -0.35 -25.53 -24.14
C GLU A 254 0.99 -25.22 -24.82
N ASP A 255 1.38 -23.95 -24.90
CA ASP A 255 2.67 -23.47 -25.39
C ASP A 255 3.85 -23.97 -24.53
N MET A 256 3.65 -24.11 -23.21
CA MET A 256 4.62 -24.74 -22.30
C MET A 256 4.79 -26.25 -22.57
N ALA A 257 3.71 -26.93 -23.01
CA ALA A 257 3.80 -28.34 -23.41
C ALA A 257 4.58 -28.54 -24.71
N SER A 258 4.52 -27.56 -25.62
CA SER A 258 5.28 -27.54 -26.87
C SER A 258 6.77 -27.25 -26.62
N ALA A 259 7.09 -26.34 -25.69
CA ALA A 259 8.47 -26.09 -25.24
C ALA A 259 9.11 -27.35 -24.61
N ARG A 260 8.34 -28.14 -23.84
CA ARG A 260 8.79 -29.44 -23.29
C ARG A 260 9.14 -30.47 -24.37
N LEU A 261 8.45 -30.47 -25.50
CA LEU A 261 8.73 -31.37 -26.63
C LEU A 261 9.94 -30.91 -27.45
N ALA A 262 10.12 -29.60 -27.59
CA ALA A 262 11.29 -29.01 -28.25
C ALA A 262 12.59 -29.26 -27.44
N ALA A 263 12.56 -29.07 -26.12
CA ALA A 263 13.69 -29.33 -25.23
C ALA A 263 14.14 -30.81 -25.24
N LYS A 264 13.20 -31.75 -25.45
CA LYS A 264 13.52 -33.18 -25.60
C LYS A 264 14.14 -33.54 -26.94
N SER A 265 13.93 -32.76 -28.01
CA SER A 265 14.49 -33.02 -29.34
C SER A 265 15.92 -32.50 -29.53
N LEU A 266 16.40 -31.61 -28.67
CA LEU A 266 17.74 -31.01 -28.77
C LEU A 266 18.89 -31.88 -28.23
N LYS A 267 18.62 -33.11 -27.75
CA LYS A 267 19.66 -34.04 -27.23
C LYS A 267 20.44 -34.83 -28.29
N VAL A 268 20.26 -34.59 -29.60
CA VAL A 268 21.01 -35.32 -30.64
C VAL A 268 21.45 -34.37 -31.77
N ALA A 269 22.54 -33.64 -31.57
CA ALA A 269 23.36 -33.11 -32.66
C ALA A 269 24.78 -32.81 -32.14
N GLU A 270 25.73 -33.68 -32.51
CA GLU A 270 27.15 -33.40 -32.38
C GLU A 270 27.53 -32.21 -33.28
N VAL A 271 28.31 -31.26 -32.75
CA VAL A 271 28.89 -30.16 -33.52
C VAL A 271 30.42 -30.26 -33.46
N PRO A 272 31.15 -30.12 -34.59
CA PRO A 272 32.61 -30.23 -34.64
C PRO A 272 33.32 -28.95 -34.20
N SER A 273 34.51 -29.13 -33.61
CA SER A 273 35.44 -28.07 -33.21
C SER A 273 36.00 -27.28 -34.39
N GLY A 274 36.07 -25.95 -34.27
CA GLY A 274 36.81 -25.12 -35.23
C GLY A 274 36.92 -23.64 -34.87
N SER A 275 38.15 -23.23 -34.56
CA SER A 275 38.81 -21.92 -34.78
C SER A 275 38.40 -20.65 -34.02
N GLU A 276 39.33 -20.25 -33.15
CA GLU A 276 40.03 -18.95 -33.05
C GLU A 276 39.24 -17.62 -32.99
N SER A 277 39.39 -16.92 -31.86
CA SER A 277 39.17 -15.48 -31.72
C SER A 277 40.42 -14.79 -31.14
N PRO A 278 40.79 -13.58 -31.61
CA PRO A 278 41.87 -12.81 -31.03
C PRO A 278 41.38 -11.92 -29.89
N ALA A 279 42.22 -11.85 -28.86
CA ALA A 279 42.09 -10.97 -27.72
C ALA A 279 42.24 -9.48 -28.10
N SER A 280 41.48 -8.60 -27.43
CA SER A 280 42.03 -7.32 -27.01
C SER A 280 41.32 -6.80 -25.75
N ALA A 281 42.13 -6.25 -24.86
CA ALA A 281 41.82 -5.94 -23.48
C ALA A 281 41.61 -4.45 -23.26
N SER A 282 40.83 -4.09 -22.24
CA SER A 282 41.12 -2.94 -21.39
C SER A 282 40.38 -3.08 -20.05
N LYS A 283 41.09 -3.63 -19.04
CA LYS A 283 40.69 -3.58 -17.63
C LYS A 283 41.12 -2.23 -17.06
N SER A 284 40.17 -1.45 -16.53
CA SER A 284 40.48 -0.35 -15.60
C SER A 284 40.29 -0.86 -14.18
N ALA A 285 41.35 -0.75 -13.38
CA ALA A 285 41.39 -1.20 -12.00
C ALA A 285 40.68 -0.18 -11.10
N SER A 286 39.52 -0.58 -10.55
CA SER A 286 38.93 0.05 -9.38
C SER A 286 39.14 -0.90 -8.21
N SER A 287 40.01 -0.52 -7.28
CA SER A 287 40.25 -1.23 -6.02
C SER A 287 38.95 -1.35 -5.24
N LYS A 288 38.41 -2.58 -5.15
CA LYS A 288 37.34 -2.92 -4.22
C LYS A 288 37.93 -3.07 -2.81
N PRO A 289 37.24 -2.62 -1.75
CA PRO A 289 37.58 -2.99 -0.39
C PRO A 289 37.23 -4.46 -0.21
N THR A 290 38.24 -5.30 0.01
CA THR A 290 38.08 -6.67 0.49
C THR A 290 37.70 -6.59 1.97
N TRP A 291 36.50 -7.03 2.29
CA TRP A 291 36.12 -7.32 3.67
C TRP A 291 36.52 -8.78 3.92
N ASP A 292 37.40 -8.98 4.89
CA ASP A 292 37.90 -10.30 5.30
C ASP A 292 36.74 -11.15 5.81
N GLU A 293 36.37 -12.19 5.06
CA GLU A 293 35.33 -13.18 5.41
C GLU A 293 35.80 -14.20 6.47
N ASP A 294 36.98 -14.01 7.05
CA ASP A 294 37.59 -14.89 8.08
C ASP A 294 37.51 -14.32 9.51
N ALA A 295 36.72 -13.25 9.71
CA ALA A 295 36.37 -12.81 11.06
C ALA A 295 35.36 -13.80 11.66
N THR A 296 35.85 -14.64 12.58
CA THR A 296 35.04 -15.52 13.43
C THR A 296 33.82 -14.77 13.98
N LEU A 297 32.64 -15.10 13.47
CA LEU A 297 31.33 -14.51 13.83
C LEU A 297 30.96 -14.67 15.32
N ASP A 298 31.75 -15.41 16.10
CA ASP A 298 31.49 -15.68 17.52
C ASP A 298 31.82 -14.50 18.46
N ASP A 299 32.58 -13.49 18.00
CA ASP A 299 32.92 -12.30 18.81
C ASP A 299 32.02 -11.08 18.54
N GLU A 300 30.97 -11.21 17.72
CA GLU A 300 30.06 -10.10 17.49
C GLU A 300 29.19 -9.81 18.73
N ASP A 301 29.36 -8.59 19.25
CA ASP A 301 28.58 -7.97 20.32
C ASP A 301 27.08 -8.30 20.19
N PRO A 302 26.48 -9.04 21.15
CA PRO A 302 25.07 -9.43 21.12
C PRO A 302 24.10 -8.26 20.87
N SER A 303 24.44 -7.06 21.36
CA SER A 303 23.64 -5.86 21.13
C SER A 303 23.62 -5.45 19.65
N ARG A 304 24.71 -5.65 18.91
CA ARG A 304 24.73 -5.37 17.46
C ARG A 304 23.90 -6.37 16.68
N ARG A 305 23.99 -7.66 17.01
CA ARG A 305 23.20 -8.71 16.38
C ARG A 305 21.72 -8.52 16.59
N LEU A 306 21.31 -8.24 17.84
CA LEU A 306 19.92 -7.96 18.16
C LEU A 306 19.43 -6.68 17.45
N ALA A 307 20.21 -5.60 17.40
CA ALA A 307 19.82 -4.39 16.66
C ALA A 307 19.66 -4.63 15.15
N ALA A 308 20.53 -5.46 14.56
CA ALA A 308 20.44 -5.85 13.16
C ALA A 308 19.20 -6.71 12.89
N ALA A 309 18.92 -7.70 13.75
CA ALA A 309 17.74 -8.55 13.67
C ALA A 309 16.44 -7.73 13.80
N THR A 310 16.36 -6.83 14.78
CA THR A 310 15.21 -5.93 14.97
C THR A 310 14.97 -5.07 13.72
N ARG A 311 16.03 -4.44 13.18
CA ARG A 311 15.91 -3.63 11.96
C ARG A 311 15.43 -4.46 10.78
N MET A 312 15.97 -5.66 10.61
CA MET A 312 15.60 -6.57 9.53
C MET A 312 14.12 -6.96 9.61
N LEU A 313 13.63 -7.33 10.80
CA LEU A 313 12.21 -7.64 10.99
C LEU A 313 11.32 -6.42 10.81
N TRP A 314 11.76 -5.22 11.19
CA TRP A 314 11.01 -3.98 10.97
C TRP A 314 10.85 -3.69 9.49
N GLU A 315 11.95 -3.67 8.73
CA GLU A 315 11.93 -3.45 7.27
C GLU A 315 11.06 -4.49 6.55
N TYR A 316 11.11 -5.75 6.98
CA TYR A 316 10.30 -6.82 6.39
C TYR A 316 8.82 -6.71 6.75
N THR A 317 8.51 -6.37 8.00
CA THR A 317 7.14 -6.13 8.46
C THR A 317 6.50 -4.96 7.71
N GLU A 318 7.22 -3.86 7.50
CA GLU A 318 6.72 -2.74 6.69
C GLU A 318 6.39 -3.16 5.25
N LEU A 319 7.25 -3.97 4.62
CA LEU A 319 7.02 -4.51 3.28
C LEU A 319 5.75 -5.37 3.22
N TYR A 320 5.63 -6.32 4.16
CA TYR A 320 4.45 -7.16 4.28
C TYR A 320 3.18 -6.35 4.52
N LEU A 321 3.23 -5.40 5.46
CA LEU A 321 2.08 -4.59 5.86
C LEU A 321 1.58 -3.71 4.73
N ASP A 322 2.42 -3.25 3.81
CA ASP A 322 1.93 -2.49 2.66
C ASP A 322 1.04 -3.34 1.74
N THR A 323 1.47 -4.54 1.38
CA THR A 323 0.64 -5.48 0.61
C THR A 323 -0.61 -5.87 1.41
N TYR A 324 -0.46 -6.11 2.71
CA TYR A 324 -1.57 -6.47 3.58
C TYR A 324 -2.62 -5.35 3.69
N LYS A 325 -2.19 -4.10 3.92
CA LYS A 325 -3.04 -2.90 3.96
C LYS A 325 -3.78 -2.72 2.65
N ASP A 326 -3.12 -2.91 1.50
CA ASP A 326 -3.77 -2.82 0.18
C ASP A 326 -4.86 -3.91 0.01
N ASN A 327 -4.59 -5.14 0.44
CA ASN A 327 -5.57 -6.22 0.40
C ASN A 327 -6.77 -5.97 1.32
N CYS A 328 -6.54 -5.48 2.55
CA CYS A 328 -7.57 -5.04 3.48
C CYS A 328 -8.39 -3.88 2.91
N PHE A 329 -7.72 -2.92 2.29
CA PHE A 329 -8.35 -1.76 1.68
C PHE A 329 -9.27 -2.17 0.54
N LYS A 330 -8.82 -3.08 -0.33
CA LYS A 330 -9.67 -3.63 -1.40
C LYS A 330 -10.89 -4.34 -0.82
N ALA A 331 -10.69 -5.29 0.10
CA ALA A 331 -11.75 -6.08 0.71
C ALA A 331 -12.78 -5.22 1.46
N CYS A 332 -12.34 -4.15 2.11
CA CYS A 332 -13.19 -3.28 2.93
C CYS A 332 -13.92 -2.21 2.12
N PHE A 333 -13.31 -1.66 1.07
CA PHE A 333 -13.84 -0.48 0.38
C PHE A 333 -14.09 -0.69 -1.12
N ILE A 334 -13.13 -1.30 -1.82
CA ILE A 334 -13.18 -1.36 -3.28
C ILE A 334 -14.09 -2.49 -3.76
N GLU A 335 -13.93 -3.69 -3.22
CA GLU A 335 -14.73 -4.84 -3.59
C GLU A 335 -16.22 -4.65 -3.26
N PRO A 336 -16.62 -4.08 -2.10
CA PRO A 336 -18.00 -3.71 -1.85
C PRO A 336 -18.62 -2.74 -2.87
N VAL A 337 -17.83 -1.77 -3.32
CA VAL A 337 -18.23 -0.83 -4.38
C VAL A 337 -18.43 -1.57 -5.70
N LYS A 338 -17.53 -2.51 -6.07
CA LYS A 338 -17.69 -3.34 -7.27
C LYS A 338 -18.94 -4.23 -7.19
N VAL A 339 -19.18 -4.90 -6.06
CA VAL A 339 -20.39 -5.72 -5.85
C VAL A 339 -21.64 -4.88 -6.12
N TYR A 340 -21.70 -3.69 -5.54
CA TYR A 340 -22.82 -2.77 -5.77
C TYR A 340 -23.01 -2.44 -7.27
N PHE A 341 -21.95 -2.09 -7.99
CA PHE A 341 -22.04 -1.73 -9.41
C PHE A 341 -22.36 -2.93 -10.31
N ASN A 342 -21.81 -4.11 -10.02
CA ASN A 342 -22.11 -5.36 -10.71
C ASN A 342 -23.61 -5.65 -10.65
N THR A 343 -24.19 -5.56 -9.44
CA THR A 343 -25.60 -5.84 -9.22
C THR A 343 -26.51 -4.78 -9.84
N ARG A 344 -26.17 -3.49 -9.75
CA ARG A 344 -27.04 -2.41 -10.22
C ARG A 344 -26.96 -2.14 -11.73
N HIS A 345 -25.80 -2.32 -12.34
CA HIS A 345 -25.53 -1.83 -13.69
C HIS A 345 -25.24 -2.94 -14.71
N LYS A 346 -25.63 -4.19 -14.42
CA LYS A 346 -25.41 -5.34 -15.32
C LYS A 346 -23.96 -5.42 -15.80
N ASN A 347 -23.00 -5.29 -14.88
CA ASN A 347 -21.56 -5.31 -15.15
C ASN A 347 -21.07 -4.22 -16.12
N ASP A 348 -21.51 -2.96 -15.91
CA ASP A 348 -20.94 -1.80 -16.60
C ASP A 348 -19.47 -1.61 -16.21
N ALA A 349 -18.58 -2.23 -16.98
CA ALA A 349 -17.14 -2.26 -16.75
C ALA A 349 -16.51 -0.87 -16.67
N LEU A 350 -17.07 0.12 -17.38
CA LEU A 350 -16.58 1.49 -17.34
C LEU A 350 -16.89 2.13 -15.98
N LYS A 351 -18.12 1.96 -15.48
CA LYS A 351 -18.50 2.47 -14.14
C LYS A 351 -17.72 1.79 -13.04
N ILE A 352 -17.53 0.48 -13.13
CA ILE A 352 -16.72 -0.27 -12.17
C ILE A 352 -15.28 0.24 -12.18
N GLY A 353 -14.68 0.35 -13.38
CA GLY A 353 -13.32 0.85 -13.53
C GLY A 353 -13.12 2.28 -13.02
N ASN A 354 -14.10 3.17 -13.24
CA ASN A 354 -14.07 4.53 -12.71
C ASN A 354 -14.28 4.54 -11.20
N ALA A 355 -15.25 3.79 -10.70
CA ALA A 355 -15.54 3.71 -9.27
C ALA A 355 -14.34 3.21 -8.49
N VAL A 356 -13.62 2.18 -8.96
CA VAL A 356 -12.41 1.66 -8.31
C VAL A 356 -11.37 2.75 -8.14
N VAL A 357 -11.09 3.54 -9.17
CA VAL A 357 -10.05 4.57 -9.12
C VAL A 357 -10.45 5.76 -8.25
N HIS A 358 -11.68 6.25 -8.40
CA HIS A 358 -12.14 7.48 -7.75
C HIS A 358 -12.57 7.24 -6.29
N SER A 359 -13.25 6.12 -6.01
CA SER A 359 -13.58 5.74 -4.62
C SER A 359 -12.33 5.48 -3.79
N ALA A 360 -11.28 4.89 -4.40
CA ALA A 360 -10.04 4.63 -3.70
C ALA A 360 -9.40 5.92 -3.17
N ASN A 361 -9.47 7.02 -3.91
CA ASN A 361 -8.96 8.31 -3.45
C ASN A 361 -9.74 8.84 -2.23
N VAL A 362 -11.06 8.66 -2.20
CA VAL A 362 -11.92 9.10 -1.09
C VAL A 362 -11.63 8.28 0.18
N TRP A 363 -11.66 6.95 0.07
CA TRP A 363 -11.47 6.06 1.22
C TRP A 363 -10.04 6.13 1.76
N ALA A 364 -9.04 6.21 0.89
CA ALA A 364 -7.65 6.39 1.33
C ALA A 364 -7.45 7.75 2.02
N ALA A 365 -8.10 8.83 1.55
CA ALA A 365 -8.03 10.12 2.22
C ALA A 365 -8.74 10.10 3.58
N LEU A 366 -9.84 9.36 3.72
CA LEU A 366 -10.53 9.17 5.01
C LEU A 366 -9.68 8.38 6.00
N LEU A 367 -9.11 7.24 5.61
CA LEU A 367 -8.23 6.46 6.49
C LEU A 367 -7.04 7.30 6.98
N LEU A 368 -6.44 8.04 6.07
CA LEU A 368 -5.32 8.93 6.37
C LEU A 368 -5.73 10.06 7.30
N SER A 369 -6.81 10.80 7.00
CA SER A 369 -7.19 11.95 7.83
C SER A 369 -7.76 11.54 9.19
N THR A 370 -8.49 10.43 9.27
CA THR A 370 -9.16 10.02 10.52
C THR A 370 -8.25 9.18 11.41
N LEU A 371 -7.64 8.11 10.89
CA LEU A 371 -6.85 7.15 11.66
C LEU A 371 -5.33 7.34 11.49
N GLY A 372 -4.87 8.23 10.61
CA GLY A 372 -3.46 8.41 10.32
C GLY A 372 -2.82 7.27 9.54
N ILE A 373 -3.63 6.41 8.91
CA ILE A 373 -3.14 5.22 8.21
C ILE A 373 -2.70 5.60 6.80
N GLN A 374 -1.45 5.27 6.47
CA GLN A 374 -0.90 5.46 5.14
C GLN A 374 -0.90 4.16 4.36
N LEU A 375 -1.66 4.14 3.27
CA LEU A 375 -1.66 3.06 2.30
C LEU A 375 -0.44 3.18 1.36
N PRO A 376 -0.03 2.09 0.69
CA PRO A 376 0.96 2.16 -0.38
C PRO A 376 0.50 3.09 -1.51
N MET A 377 -0.80 3.20 -1.76
CA MET A 377 -1.36 4.16 -2.69
C MET A 377 -1.59 5.54 -2.03
N GLN A 378 -0.98 6.60 -2.58
CA GLN A 378 -1.26 7.97 -2.13
C GLN A 378 -2.52 8.55 -2.78
N PRO A 379 -3.51 9.05 -2.00
CA PRO A 379 -4.76 9.54 -2.56
C PRO A 379 -4.57 10.78 -3.45
N TYR A 380 -5.36 10.87 -4.51
CA TYR A 380 -5.58 12.11 -5.23
C TYR A 380 -6.58 13.00 -4.51
N LEU A 381 -6.04 13.88 -3.65
CA LEU A 381 -6.86 14.75 -2.82
C LEU A 381 -7.76 15.71 -3.62
N ASP A 382 -7.37 16.07 -4.85
CA ASP A 382 -8.13 17.00 -5.70
C ASP A 382 -8.95 16.27 -6.78
N ASP A 383 -9.26 14.99 -6.58
CA ASP A 383 -10.16 14.22 -7.44
C ASP A 383 -11.60 14.74 -7.30
N ASP A 384 -12.11 15.42 -8.33
CA ASP A 384 -13.45 16.01 -8.32
C ASP A 384 -14.53 15.04 -8.84
N SER A 385 -14.14 13.81 -9.19
CA SER A 385 -15.05 12.78 -9.67
C SER A 385 -15.97 12.27 -8.57
N ASP A 386 -17.28 12.33 -8.82
CA ASP A 386 -18.32 11.79 -7.92
C ASP A 386 -18.44 10.26 -8.01
N HIS A 387 -17.70 9.62 -8.90
CA HIS A 387 -17.81 8.19 -9.18
C HIS A 387 -17.33 7.34 -7.99
N GLY A 388 -18.14 6.34 -7.62
CA GLY A 388 -17.79 5.38 -6.57
C GLY A 388 -17.98 5.86 -5.13
N ARG A 389 -18.54 7.06 -4.91
CA ARG A 389 -18.91 7.57 -3.57
C ARG A 389 -20.25 6.98 -3.15
N ILE A 390 -20.23 5.77 -2.60
CA ILE A 390 -21.44 5.03 -2.22
C ILE A 390 -21.43 4.72 -0.72
N HIS A 391 -22.57 4.92 -0.06
CA HIS A 391 -22.78 4.52 1.33
C HIS A 391 -23.18 3.03 1.42
N PHE A 392 -22.24 2.14 1.09
CA PHE A 392 -22.53 0.71 0.89
C PHE A 392 -22.82 -0.10 2.17
N LEU A 393 -22.43 0.39 3.35
CA LEU A 393 -22.83 -0.14 4.67
C LEU A 393 -24.07 0.58 5.24
N GLY A 394 -24.76 1.39 4.44
CA GLY A 394 -26.01 2.03 4.87
C GLY A 394 -27.04 0.99 5.28
N SER A 395 -27.87 1.32 6.29
CA SER A 395 -28.87 0.41 6.87
C SER A 395 -29.74 -0.25 5.79
N GLU A 396 -30.24 0.53 4.83
CA GLU A 396 -31.07 0.02 3.74
C GLU A 396 -30.38 -1.04 2.87
N MET A 397 -29.07 -0.91 2.62
CA MET A 397 -28.32 -1.91 1.84
C MET A 397 -28.05 -3.16 2.66
N MET A 398 -27.74 -2.98 3.95
CA MET A 398 -27.44 -4.08 4.87
C MET A 398 -28.69 -4.87 5.29
N GLU A 399 -29.91 -4.36 5.05
CA GLU A 399 -31.17 -5.10 5.17
C GLU A 399 -31.34 -6.19 4.11
N VAL A 400 -30.67 -6.06 2.95
CA VAL A 400 -30.69 -7.09 1.90
C VAL A 400 -29.79 -8.25 2.31
N ALA A 401 -30.39 -9.38 2.71
CA ALA A 401 -29.66 -10.53 3.25
C ALA A 401 -28.55 -11.08 2.32
N GLU A 402 -28.77 -11.12 1.00
CA GLU A 402 -27.73 -11.53 0.05
C GLU A 402 -26.54 -10.55 0.05
N TYR A 403 -26.82 -9.24 0.06
CA TYR A 403 -25.78 -8.21 0.09
C TYR A 403 -24.97 -8.27 1.40
N ARG A 404 -25.64 -8.45 2.54
CA ARG A 404 -24.97 -8.64 3.83
C ARG A 404 -24.03 -9.84 3.81
N ARG A 405 -24.47 -10.99 3.29
CA ARG A 405 -23.60 -12.18 3.16
C ARG A 405 -22.39 -11.92 2.26
N ALA A 406 -22.54 -11.18 1.17
CA ALA A 406 -21.39 -10.78 0.35
C ALA A 406 -20.41 -9.90 1.14
N MET A 407 -20.93 -8.97 1.95
CA MET A 407 -20.11 -8.10 2.80
C MET A 407 -19.35 -8.90 3.85
N GLU A 408 -20.01 -9.84 4.52
CA GLU A 408 -19.39 -10.76 5.49
C GLU A 408 -18.32 -11.64 4.80
N ALA A 409 -18.63 -12.21 3.62
CA ALA A 409 -17.70 -13.05 2.87
C ALA A 409 -16.43 -12.31 2.45
N LEU A 410 -16.54 -11.05 2.03
CA LEU A 410 -15.37 -10.22 1.70
C LEU A 410 -14.50 -9.88 2.92
N ALA A 411 -15.04 -9.96 4.14
CA ALA A 411 -14.28 -9.73 5.37
C ALA A 411 -13.56 -10.98 5.89
N LEU A 412 -13.83 -12.16 5.30
CA LEU A 412 -13.17 -13.40 5.68
C LEU A 412 -11.70 -13.40 5.25
N SER A 413 -10.85 -14.03 6.07
CA SER A 413 -9.40 -13.98 5.89
C SER A 413 -8.90 -14.71 4.65
N GLU A 414 -9.59 -15.76 4.26
CA GLU A 414 -9.36 -16.51 3.03
C GLU A 414 -9.77 -15.73 1.78
N ASN A 415 -10.56 -14.66 1.91
CA ASN A 415 -10.99 -13.82 0.79
C ASN A 415 -10.27 -12.47 0.73
N LEU A 416 -9.36 -12.22 1.67
CA LEU A 416 -8.60 -10.99 1.73
C LEU A 416 -7.79 -10.78 0.44
N GLY A 417 -7.97 -9.63 -0.21
CA GLY A 417 -7.31 -9.30 -1.48
C GLY A 417 -7.90 -9.98 -2.73
N LYS A 418 -8.88 -10.89 -2.59
CA LYS A 418 -9.56 -11.50 -3.74
C LYS A 418 -10.50 -10.50 -4.42
N ASP A 419 -10.61 -10.60 -5.74
CA ASP A 419 -11.63 -9.86 -6.50
C ASP A 419 -13.02 -10.44 -6.20
N CYS A 420 -14.02 -9.58 -6.01
CA CYS A 420 -15.40 -10.00 -5.72
C CYS A 420 -15.98 -10.94 -6.77
N ASN A 421 -15.50 -10.91 -8.02
CA ASN A 421 -15.95 -11.87 -9.04
C ASN A 421 -15.47 -13.30 -8.78
N THR A 422 -14.48 -13.51 -7.90
CA THR A 422 -13.99 -14.83 -7.49
C THR A 422 -14.64 -15.33 -6.19
N VAL A 423 -15.37 -14.47 -5.48
CA VAL A 423 -16.07 -14.81 -4.23
C VAL A 423 -17.53 -15.12 -4.55
N LYS A 424 -17.93 -16.37 -4.34
CA LYS A 424 -19.25 -16.89 -4.73
C LYS A 424 -20.41 -16.05 -4.16
N GLU A 425 -20.30 -15.64 -2.91
CA GLU A 425 -21.33 -14.87 -2.20
C GLU A 425 -21.54 -13.47 -2.79
N CYS A 426 -20.56 -12.95 -3.54
CA CYS A 426 -20.64 -11.66 -4.21
C CYS A 426 -21.44 -11.70 -5.52
N HIS A 427 -21.82 -12.88 -6.02
CA HIS A 427 -22.63 -13.05 -7.24
C HIS A 427 -24.12 -12.91 -6.91
N LEU A 428 -24.52 -11.69 -6.58
CA LEU A 428 -25.88 -11.39 -6.13
C LEU A 428 -26.90 -11.58 -7.26
N SER A 429 -28.01 -12.25 -6.93
CA SER A 429 -29.14 -12.46 -7.85
C SER A 429 -30.22 -11.38 -7.67
N CYS A 430 -30.25 -10.74 -6.51
CA CYS A 430 -31.21 -9.70 -6.17
C CYS A 430 -30.88 -8.35 -6.79
N ASN A 431 -31.89 -7.52 -7.09
CA ASN A 431 -31.69 -6.12 -7.43
C ASN A 431 -31.57 -5.28 -6.16
N ILE A 432 -30.46 -4.57 -5.99
CA ILE A 432 -30.31 -3.56 -4.93
C ILE A 432 -31.19 -2.35 -5.29
N PRO A 433 -32.11 -1.90 -4.43
CA PRO A 433 -33.01 -0.80 -4.77
C PRO A 433 -32.25 0.48 -5.11
N SER A 434 -32.70 1.18 -6.16
CA SER A 434 -32.04 2.41 -6.65
C SER A 434 -31.95 3.53 -5.60
N ARG A 435 -32.90 3.55 -4.65
CA ARG A 435 -32.97 4.53 -3.56
C ARG A 435 -32.02 4.22 -2.39
N SER A 436 -31.52 2.99 -2.30
CA SER A 436 -30.81 2.50 -1.12
C SER A 436 -29.31 2.74 -1.12
N ALA A 437 -28.74 3.12 -2.25
CA ALA A 437 -27.47 3.84 -2.19
C ALA A 437 -27.78 5.28 -1.82
N GLY A 438 -27.90 5.52 -0.53
CA GLY A 438 -27.93 6.88 0.01
C GLY A 438 -26.75 7.68 -0.51
N GLU A 439 -26.93 9.00 -0.58
CA GLU A 439 -25.82 9.92 -0.82
C GLU A 439 -24.67 9.58 0.14
N PHE A 440 -23.44 9.59 -0.37
CA PHE A 440 -22.27 9.44 0.48
C PHE A 440 -22.35 10.42 1.66
N PRO A 441 -22.00 10.05 2.90
CA PRO A 441 -22.32 10.87 4.08
C PRO A 441 -21.82 12.31 4.00
N PHE A 442 -20.72 12.56 3.29
CA PHE A 442 -20.16 13.90 3.06
C PHE A 442 -20.44 14.42 1.65
N ASN A 443 -21.22 15.50 1.55
CA ASN A 443 -21.59 16.16 0.28
C ASN A 443 -20.50 17.09 -0.27
N CYS A 444 -19.22 16.78 -0.02
CA CYS A 444 -18.08 17.59 -0.48
C CYS A 444 -17.62 17.14 -1.87
N LYS A 445 -16.93 18.03 -2.60
CA LYS A 445 -16.58 17.78 -4.01
C LYS A 445 -15.34 16.95 -4.20
N THR A 446 -14.37 17.02 -3.29
CA THR A 446 -13.07 16.35 -3.45
C THR A 446 -12.71 15.52 -2.21
N PRO A 447 -11.88 14.47 -2.35
CA PRO A 447 -11.35 13.73 -1.21
C PRO A 447 -10.70 14.62 -0.16
N ARG A 448 -10.02 15.71 -0.57
CA ARG A 448 -9.46 16.71 0.33
C ARG A 448 -10.52 17.31 1.27
N GLU A 449 -11.63 17.78 0.69
CA GLU A 449 -12.71 18.42 1.43
C GLU A 449 -13.46 17.40 2.29
N ILE A 450 -13.70 16.19 1.77
CA ILE A 450 -14.32 15.07 2.51
C ILE A 450 -13.47 14.72 3.74
N ALA A 451 -12.17 14.48 3.53
CA ALA A 451 -11.24 14.06 4.58
C ALA A 451 -11.08 15.14 5.66
N ASN A 452 -11.08 16.42 5.30
CA ASN A 452 -11.07 17.53 6.24
C ASN A 452 -12.40 17.64 7.01
N ALA A 453 -13.55 17.45 6.35
CA ALA A 453 -14.85 17.46 7.02
C ALA A 453 -15.02 16.27 7.98
N ALA A 454 -14.39 15.13 7.70
CA ALA A 454 -14.42 13.96 8.58
C ALA A 454 -13.71 14.19 9.92
N VAL A 455 -12.71 15.08 9.97
CA VAL A 455 -11.99 15.45 11.21
C VAL A 455 -12.49 16.76 11.83
N ASP A 456 -13.56 17.35 11.28
CA ASP A 456 -14.22 18.48 11.90
C ASP A 456 -14.96 18.03 13.16
N GLY A 457 -14.50 18.43 14.34
CA GLY A 457 -15.13 18.12 15.62
C GLY A 457 -16.47 18.82 15.88
N SER A 458 -16.93 19.69 14.97
CA SER A 458 -18.21 20.38 15.12
C SER A 458 -19.40 19.41 15.17
N SER A 459 -20.46 19.78 15.90
CA SER A 459 -21.69 19.00 15.99
C SER A 459 -22.41 18.86 14.63
N GLY A 460 -22.20 19.81 13.71
CA GLY A 460 -22.80 19.78 12.38
C GLY A 460 -22.36 18.61 11.51
N ASN A 461 -21.18 18.03 11.77
CA ASN A 461 -20.68 16.85 11.06
C ASN A 461 -20.80 15.55 11.87
N GLN A 462 -21.28 15.60 13.12
CA GLN A 462 -21.33 14.43 14.02
C GLN A 462 -22.06 13.23 13.40
N GLY A 463 -23.30 13.43 12.90
CA GLY A 463 -24.06 12.34 12.29
C GLY A 463 -23.36 11.71 11.07
N ARG A 464 -22.61 12.51 10.30
CA ARG A 464 -21.83 12.02 9.15
C ARG A 464 -20.62 11.22 9.59
N ARG A 465 -19.94 11.66 10.67
CA ARG A 465 -18.84 10.91 11.27
C ARG A 465 -19.31 9.56 11.81
N THR A 466 -20.43 9.56 12.55
CA THR A 466 -21.08 8.33 13.02
C THR A 466 -21.42 7.39 11.86
N ALA A 467 -21.89 7.91 10.73
CA ALA A 467 -22.19 7.08 9.55
C ALA A 467 -20.93 6.47 8.89
N ILE A 468 -19.75 7.08 9.04
CA ILE A 468 -18.48 6.56 8.50
C ILE A 468 -17.76 5.62 9.48
N ALA A 469 -17.98 5.75 10.79
CA ALA A 469 -17.30 4.93 11.81
C ALA A 469 -17.34 3.41 11.53
N PRO A 470 -18.47 2.78 11.12
CA PRO A 470 -18.51 1.35 10.82
C PRO A 470 -17.57 0.92 9.68
N TYR A 471 -17.27 1.82 8.73
CA TYR A 471 -16.34 1.53 7.64
C TYR A 471 -14.90 1.52 8.14
N LEU A 472 -14.56 2.43 9.04
CA LEU A 472 -13.25 2.47 9.68
C LEU A 472 -13.05 1.26 10.60
N GLU A 473 -14.05 0.93 11.41
CA GLU A 473 -14.03 -0.25 12.28
C GLU A 473 -13.85 -1.55 11.48
N ARG A 474 -14.54 -1.69 10.35
CA ARG A 474 -14.38 -2.83 9.44
C ARG A 474 -12.98 -2.91 8.85
N PHE A 475 -12.34 -1.80 8.51
CA PHE A 475 -10.95 -1.84 8.06
C PHE A 475 -10.01 -2.24 9.21
N MET A 476 -10.28 -1.72 10.42
CA MET A 476 -9.44 -1.99 11.58
C MET A 476 -9.62 -3.39 12.18
N SER A 477 -10.71 -4.10 11.87
CA SER A 477 -10.88 -5.50 12.29
C SER A 477 -9.87 -6.46 11.67
N PHE A 478 -9.18 -6.08 10.59
CA PHE A 478 -8.08 -6.88 10.01
C PHE A 478 -6.76 -6.72 10.79
N PHE A 479 -6.69 -5.78 11.72
CA PHE A 479 -5.49 -5.44 12.49
C PHE A 479 -5.65 -5.70 13.99
N THR A 480 -6.61 -6.56 14.37
CA THR A 480 -6.75 -7.05 15.73
C THR A 480 -5.73 -8.15 16.02
N GLU A 481 -5.44 -8.37 17.29
CA GLU A 481 -4.45 -9.33 17.77
C GLU A 481 -4.67 -10.74 17.18
N ASP A 482 -5.91 -11.20 17.21
CA ASP A 482 -6.36 -12.51 16.75
C ASP A 482 -6.30 -12.69 15.22
N TYR A 483 -6.26 -11.59 14.46
CA TYR A 483 -6.32 -11.64 13.00
C TYR A 483 -4.93 -11.51 12.34
N ILE A 484 -4.13 -10.53 12.76
CA ILE A 484 -2.88 -10.19 12.07
C ILE A 484 -1.66 -10.95 12.59
N LEU A 485 -1.59 -11.25 13.89
CA LEU A 485 -0.32 -11.70 14.49
C LEU A 485 0.11 -13.08 14.01
N GLN A 486 -0.82 -14.01 13.81
CA GLN A 486 -0.51 -15.31 13.24
C GLN A 486 0.00 -15.19 11.80
N LYS A 487 -0.62 -14.33 10.99
CA LYS A 487 -0.22 -14.12 9.59
C LYS A 487 1.15 -13.47 9.51
N LEU A 488 1.40 -12.49 10.37
CA LEU A 488 2.70 -11.82 10.48
C LEU A 488 3.79 -12.80 10.92
N PHE A 489 3.51 -13.62 11.95
CA PHE A 489 4.43 -14.68 12.39
C PHE A 489 4.78 -15.63 11.24
N ASN A 490 3.78 -16.15 10.52
CA ASN A 490 4.03 -17.11 9.45
C ASN A 490 4.96 -16.53 8.36
N VAL A 491 4.72 -15.29 7.95
CA VAL A 491 5.55 -14.61 6.95
C VAL A 491 6.96 -14.36 7.45
N LEU A 492 7.13 -13.85 8.68
CA LEU A 492 8.46 -13.61 9.24
C LEU A 492 9.23 -14.91 9.51
N ASN A 493 8.53 -15.97 9.91
CA ASN A 493 9.13 -17.28 10.15
C ASN A 493 9.58 -17.95 8.86
N GLU A 494 8.82 -17.81 7.77
CA GLU A 494 9.19 -18.32 6.45
C GLU A 494 10.38 -17.56 5.86
N ASP A 495 10.34 -16.23 5.92
CA ASP A 495 11.30 -15.41 5.20
C ASP A 495 12.52 -14.99 6.02
N ARG A 496 12.39 -14.89 7.35
CA ARG A 496 13.43 -14.35 8.27
C ARG A 496 13.58 -15.15 9.56
N PRO A 497 13.70 -16.50 9.51
CA PRO A 497 13.79 -17.33 10.71
C PRO A 497 15.01 -17.02 11.60
N GLU A 498 16.15 -16.62 11.02
CA GLU A 498 17.36 -16.33 11.79
C GLU A 498 17.21 -15.07 12.65
N ALA A 499 16.57 -14.03 12.09
CA ALA A 499 16.28 -12.82 12.83
C ALA A 499 15.24 -13.09 13.95
N MET A 500 14.23 -13.91 13.68
CA MET A 500 13.26 -14.35 14.70
C MET A 500 13.95 -15.09 15.85
N ALA A 501 14.87 -16.01 15.55
CA ALA A 501 15.63 -16.76 16.54
C ALA A 501 16.55 -15.88 17.40
N GLU A 502 17.21 -14.87 16.80
CA GLU A 502 18.06 -13.93 17.55
C GLU A 502 17.22 -13.07 18.51
N ILE A 503 16.05 -12.57 18.08
CA ILE A 503 15.12 -11.85 18.96
C ILE A 503 14.67 -12.74 20.12
N PHE A 504 14.27 -13.98 19.83
CA PHE A 504 13.81 -14.91 20.87
C PHE A 504 14.93 -15.24 21.87
N THR A 505 16.15 -15.41 21.39
CA THR A 505 17.34 -15.61 22.23
C THR A 505 17.56 -14.42 23.16
N ALA A 506 17.39 -13.19 22.66
CA ALA A 506 17.48 -12.00 23.48
C ALA A 506 16.35 -11.90 24.53
N MET A 507 15.11 -12.25 24.16
CA MET A 507 14.00 -12.33 25.12
C MET A 507 14.29 -13.33 26.23
N ARG A 508 14.81 -14.52 25.90
CA ARG A 508 15.18 -15.53 26.89
C ARG A 508 16.27 -15.03 27.84
N ARG A 509 17.30 -14.37 27.31
CA ARG A 509 18.41 -13.78 28.10
C ARG A 509 17.96 -12.66 29.04
N SER A 510 16.86 -11.97 28.76
CA SER A 510 16.37 -10.89 29.63
C SER A 510 15.78 -11.42 30.95
N GLY A 511 15.32 -12.67 30.98
CA GLY A 511 14.69 -13.29 32.15
C GLY A 511 13.34 -12.67 32.55
N GLN A 512 12.78 -11.78 31.73
CA GLN A 512 11.51 -11.09 32.01
C GLN A 512 10.28 -11.82 31.45
N PHE A 513 10.50 -12.73 30.51
CA PHE A 513 9.44 -13.49 29.86
C PHE A 513 9.38 -14.90 30.45
N PRO A 514 8.19 -15.51 30.59
CA PRO A 514 8.01 -16.83 31.17
C PRO A 514 8.40 -17.95 30.17
N ILE A 515 9.62 -17.88 29.61
CA ILE A 515 10.17 -18.85 28.67
C ILE A 515 10.77 -20.01 29.47
N ALA A 516 10.32 -21.24 29.21
CA ALA A 516 10.83 -22.42 29.90
C ALA A 516 12.31 -22.68 29.53
N GLU A 517 13.10 -23.23 30.46
CA GLU A 517 14.54 -23.46 30.24
C GLU A 517 14.83 -24.42 29.09
N ASP A 518 13.93 -25.39 28.86
CA ASP A 518 13.98 -26.40 27.80
C ASP A 518 13.44 -25.91 26.45
N GLN A 519 12.85 -24.72 26.41
CA GLN A 519 12.28 -24.14 25.20
C GLN A 519 13.35 -23.40 24.39
N GLU A 520 14.11 -24.16 23.59
CA GLU A 520 15.17 -23.61 22.74
C GLU A 520 14.66 -23.00 21.43
N ASP A 521 13.58 -23.56 20.87
CA ASP A 521 13.03 -23.15 19.59
C ASP A 521 11.81 -22.24 19.79
N TYR A 522 11.91 -21.04 19.23
CA TYR A 522 10.86 -20.02 19.30
C TYR A 522 9.54 -20.52 18.69
N ARG A 523 9.54 -21.49 17.77
CA ARG A 523 8.30 -21.98 17.16
C ARG A 523 7.35 -22.59 18.18
N TYR A 524 7.88 -23.29 19.20
CA TYR A 524 7.06 -23.81 20.31
C TYR A 524 6.54 -22.71 21.25
N TRP A 525 7.02 -21.47 21.10
CA TRP A 525 6.50 -20.30 21.84
C TRP A 525 5.25 -19.73 21.18
N PHE A 526 5.10 -19.93 19.88
CA PHE A 526 3.97 -19.47 19.11
C PHE A 526 2.91 -20.54 18.92
N TRP A 527 3.21 -21.81 19.20
CA TRP A 527 2.33 -22.93 18.95
C TRP A 527 2.33 -23.88 20.11
N ASP A 528 1.14 -24.25 20.56
CA ASP A 528 0.97 -25.32 21.52
C ASP A 528 1.35 -26.67 20.88
N GLU A 529 2.25 -27.43 21.51
CA GLU A 529 2.76 -28.68 20.95
C GLU A 529 1.67 -29.77 20.86
N GLU A 530 0.71 -29.75 21.77
CA GLU A 530 -0.35 -30.76 21.82
C GLU A 530 -1.50 -30.42 20.85
N THR A 531 -1.93 -29.16 20.82
CA THR A 531 -3.11 -28.75 20.05
C THR A 531 -2.79 -28.13 18.69
N TRP A 532 -1.55 -27.69 18.47
CA TRP A 532 -1.15 -26.86 17.33
C TRP A 532 -1.95 -25.56 17.23
N ASP A 533 -2.45 -25.06 18.36
CA ASP A 533 -3.11 -23.75 18.42
C ASP A 533 -2.06 -22.64 18.52
N PHE A 534 -2.31 -21.54 17.79
CA PHE A 534 -1.45 -20.37 17.84
C PHE A 534 -1.58 -19.67 19.20
N GLN A 535 -0.48 -19.60 19.94
CA GLN A 535 -0.40 -18.99 21.26
C GLN A 535 -0.33 -17.46 21.16
N LEU A 536 -1.51 -16.83 21.17
CA LEU A 536 -1.64 -15.38 21.02
C LEU A 536 -0.88 -14.58 22.09
N SER A 537 -0.83 -15.07 23.34
CA SER A 537 -0.09 -14.44 24.42
C SER A 537 1.42 -14.40 24.13
N GLY A 538 2.00 -15.52 23.66
CA GLY A 538 3.39 -15.61 23.26
C GLY A 538 3.72 -14.64 22.12
N ALA A 539 2.82 -14.55 21.13
CA ALA A 539 2.95 -13.62 20.01
C ALA A 539 2.90 -12.15 20.45
N LEU A 540 1.97 -11.77 21.33
CA LEU A 540 1.87 -10.41 21.87
C LEU A 540 3.15 -10.00 22.61
N GLN A 541 3.72 -10.91 23.42
CA GLN A 541 4.96 -10.64 24.12
C GLN A 541 6.15 -10.50 23.16
N PHE A 542 6.26 -11.37 22.17
CA PHE A 542 7.35 -11.34 21.19
C PHE A 542 7.29 -10.08 20.32
N PHE A 543 6.14 -9.80 19.71
CA PHE A 543 5.96 -8.61 18.87
C PHE A 543 5.96 -7.32 19.69
N GLY A 544 5.52 -7.38 20.96
CA GLY A 544 5.66 -6.29 21.92
C GLY A 544 7.11 -5.97 22.27
N PHE A 545 7.95 -6.99 22.46
CA PHE A 545 9.38 -6.83 22.72
C PHE A 545 10.09 -6.15 21.54
N ILE A 546 9.75 -6.52 20.30
CA ILE A 546 10.27 -5.88 19.07
C ILE A 546 9.80 -4.42 18.94
N GLY A 547 8.63 -4.07 19.50
CA GLY A 547 8.02 -2.75 19.37
C GLY A 547 6.96 -2.65 18.27
N PHE A 548 6.42 -3.78 17.78
CA PHE A 548 5.35 -3.77 16.79
C PHE A 548 3.96 -3.56 17.40
N ILE A 549 3.78 -3.87 18.69
CA ILE A 549 2.49 -3.84 19.38
C ILE A 549 2.37 -2.59 20.25
N ARG A 550 1.19 -1.98 20.25
CA ARG A 550 0.85 -0.85 21.13
C ARG A 550 0.97 -1.23 22.60
N GLN A 551 1.56 -0.36 23.41
CA GLN A 551 1.89 -0.66 24.82
C GLN A 551 0.64 -0.97 25.65
N GLU A 552 -0.48 -0.31 25.38
CA GLU A 552 -1.76 -0.54 26.03
C GLU A 552 -2.34 -1.94 25.78
N ARG A 553 -1.88 -2.65 24.73
CA ARG A 553 -2.26 -4.03 24.43
C ARG A 553 -1.40 -5.08 25.14
N LEU A 554 -0.24 -4.66 25.66
CA LEU A 554 0.66 -5.55 26.38
C LEU A 554 0.22 -5.70 27.85
N ASP A 555 0.52 -6.87 28.41
CA ASP A 555 0.36 -7.14 29.84
C ASP A 555 1.19 -6.12 30.64
N PRO A 556 0.67 -5.55 31.74
CA PRO A 556 1.43 -4.64 32.60
C PRO A 556 2.83 -5.13 32.99
N MET A 557 3.05 -6.45 33.11
CA MET A 557 4.35 -7.05 33.43
C MET A 557 5.35 -6.97 32.27
N THR A 558 4.87 -6.92 31.03
CA THR A 558 5.74 -6.82 29.84
C THR A 558 5.81 -5.41 29.28
N ARG A 559 4.97 -4.47 29.77
CA ARG A 559 5.08 -3.04 29.44
C ARG A 559 6.44 -2.49 29.88
N GLY A 560 7.21 -1.98 28.92
CA GLY A 560 8.57 -1.45 29.14
C GLY A 560 9.70 -2.46 28.93
N CYS A 561 9.38 -3.72 28.67
CA CYS A 561 10.36 -4.75 28.28
C CYS A 561 10.49 -4.73 26.75
N THR A 562 11.20 -3.73 26.19
CA THR A 562 11.42 -3.58 24.74
C THR A 562 12.88 -3.78 24.37
N VAL A 563 13.16 -4.03 23.09
CA VAL A 563 14.54 -4.06 22.56
C VAL A 563 15.26 -2.75 22.89
N ASP A 564 14.61 -1.60 22.76
CA ASP A 564 15.22 -0.30 23.07
C ASP A 564 15.60 -0.16 24.55
N ALA A 565 14.77 -0.65 25.47
CA ALA A 565 15.08 -0.67 26.90
C ALA A 565 16.32 -1.56 27.18
N LEU A 566 16.42 -2.70 26.49
CA LEU A 566 17.57 -3.60 26.59
C LEU A 566 18.85 -2.96 26.03
N MET A 567 18.76 -2.31 24.87
CA MET A 567 19.91 -1.67 24.20
C MET A 567 20.45 -0.46 24.97
N THR A 568 19.56 0.31 25.59
CA THR A 568 19.94 1.52 26.34
C THR A 568 20.37 1.23 27.79
N GLY A 569 20.23 -0.03 28.24
CA GLY A 569 20.47 -0.41 29.64
C GLY A 569 19.42 0.16 30.61
N GLN A 570 18.32 0.72 30.09
CA GLN A 570 17.21 1.27 30.89
C GLN A 570 16.16 0.21 31.22
N MET A 571 16.61 -1.00 31.56
CA MET A 571 15.69 -2.05 31.99
C MET A 571 15.03 -1.63 33.30
N PRO A 572 13.69 -1.76 33.44
CA PRO A 572 13.02 -1.51 34.70
C PRO A 572 13.66 -2.41 35.77
N GLY A 573 14.39 -1.80 36.71
CA GLY A 573 15.08 -2.55 37.74
C GLY A 573 14.08 -3.40 38.51
N ALA A 574 14.37 -4.69 38.69
CA ALA A 574 13.49 -5.68 39.32
C ALA A 574 13.02 -5.33 40.77
N GLY A 575 13.43 -4.18 41.32
CA GLY A 575 13.01 -3.66 42.63
C GLY A 575 12.39 -2.25 42.60
N GLY A 576 12.13 -1.66 41.44
CA GLY A 576 11.42 -0.39 41.34
C GLY A 576 9.92 -0.62 41.50
N ALA A 577 9.33 -0.16 42.61
CA ALA A 577 7.89 -0.20 42.82
C ALA A 577 7.16 0.37 41.60
N VAL A 578 6.30 -0.44 40.98
CA VAL A 578 5.41 -0.01 39.90
C VAL A 578 4.72 1.27 40.38
N PRO A 579 4.83 2.41 39.66
CA PRO A 579 4.12 3.62 40.05
C PRO A 579 2.64 3.26 40.16
N ALA A 580 2.07 3.46 41.35
CA ALA A 580 0.70 3.06 41.66
C ALA A 580 -0.21 3.49 40.52
N ALA A 581 -0.90 2.52 39.90
CA ALA A 581 -1.88 2.77 38.85
C ALA A 581 -2.75 3.95 39.28
N ARG A 582 -2.97 4.92 38.38
CA ARG A 582 -3.92 6.01 38.61
C ARG A 582 -5.20 5.39 39.19
N PRO A 583 -5.69 5.85 40.35
CA PRO A 583 -6.92 5.31 40.90
C PRO A 583 -8.01 5.40 39.83
N PRO A 584 -8.86 4.38 39.70
CA PRO A 584 -9.98 4.44 38.78
C PRO A 584 -10.76 5.74 39.04
N PRO A 585 -11.28 6.40 37.99
CA PRO A 585 -12.14 7.56 38.19
C PRO A 585 -13.23 7.18 39.19
N ALA A 586 -13.43 8.05 40.20
CA ALA A 586 -14.41 7.82 41.25
C ALA A 586 -15.75 7.41 40.62
N PRO A 587 -16.45 6.41 41.18
CA PRO A 587 -17.76 6.02 40.67
C PRO A 587 -18.62 7.29 40.60
N LEU A 588 -19.15 7.56 39.41
CA LEU A 588 -20.12 8.62 39.20
C LEU A 588 -21.21 8.41 40.24
N VAL A 589 -21.31 9.36 41.17
CA VAL A 589 -22.40 9.45 42.12
C VAL A 589 -23.67 9.45 41.29
N GLU A 590 -24.50 8.42 41.49
CA GLU A 590 -25.88 8.40 41.00
C GLU A 590 -26.54 9.69 41.49
N GLN A 591 -26.70 10.65 40.58
CA GLN A 591 -27.61 11.76 40.82
C GLN A 591 -29.01 11.16 40.78
N GLU A 592 -29.70 11.28 41.91
CA GLU A 592 -31.13 10.98 42.03
C GLU A 592 -31.87 11.55 40.83
N GLU A 593 -32.57 10.69 40.12
CA GLU A 593 -33.51 11.05 39.06
C GLU A 593 -34.60 11.95 39.66
N GLY A 594 -34.40 13.27 39.53
CA GLY A 594 -35.47 14.24 39.69
C GLY A 594 -36.47 14.06 38.55
N GLU A 595 -37.73 13.78 38.91
CA GLU A 595 -38.88 13.73 38.00
C GLU A 595 -38.86 14.93 37.04
N LEU A 596 -38.53 14.66 35.78
CA LEU A 596 -38.77 15.60 34.68
C LEU A 596 -40.25 15.51 34.32
N GLU A 597 -41.02 16.56 34.66
CA GLU A 597 -42.36 16.75 34.12
C GLU A 597 -42.34 16.72 32.59
N LEU A 598 -43.04 15.75 32.01
CA LEU A 598 -43.25 15.67 30.56
C LEU A 598 -44.13 16.84 30.10
N PRO A 599 -43.77 17.55 29.02
CA PRO A 599 -44.67 18.53 28.42
C PRO A 599 -45.90 17.83 27.80
N PRO A 600 -47.08 18.48 27.77
CA PRO A 600 -48.29 17.87 27.26
C PRO A 600 -48.20 17.61 25.75
N PRO A 601 -48.98 16.65 25.23
CA PRO A 601 -48.94 16.27 23.83
C PRO A 601 -49.45 17.42 22.95
N VAL A 602 -48.68 17.75 21.91
CA VAL A 602 -49.06 18.72 20.88
C VAL A 602 -50.00 18.05 19.87
N ASP A 603 -51.17 18.65 19.70
CA ASP A 603 -52.26 18.24 18.82
C ASP A 603 -51.88 18.41 17.32
N PRO A 604 -51.97 17.36 16.47
CA PRO A 604 -51.54 17.42 15.08
C PRO A 604 -52.65 17.96 14.14
N SER A 605 -53.30 19.07 14.51
CA SER A 605 -54.45 19.58 13.74
C SER A 605 -54.51 21.11 13.59
N THR A 606 -53.41 21.79 13.31
CA THR A 606 -53.44 23.15 12.73
C THR A 606 -52.21 23.45 11.87
N CYS A 607 -52.24 23.05 10.59
CA CYS A 607 -51.43 23.70 9.55
C CYS A 607 -52.37 24.59 8.75
N VAL A 608 -52.36 25.89 9.06
CA VAL A 608 -52.92 26.94 8.22
C VAL A 608 -51.75 27.66 7.56
N ASP A 609 -51.94 27.92 6.27
CA ASP A 609 -51.04 28.59 5.34
C ASP A 609 -50.40 29.87 5.91
N ASP A 610 -49.08 29.99 5.76
CA ASP A 610 -48.44 31.29 5.56
C ASP A 610 -47.20 31.15 4.66
N ALA A 611 -47.42 31.50 3.39
CA ALA A 611 -46.41 31.62 2.36
C ALA A 611 -45.65 32.94 2.53
N LEU A 612 -44.42 32.87 3.07
CA LEU A 612 -43.46 33.96 2.96
C LEU A 612 -42.60 33.81 1.71
N VAL A 613 -42.98 34.61 0.72
CA VAL A 613 -42.25 34.91 -0.51
C VAL A 613 -40.96 35.67 -0.20
N HIS A 614 -39.81 35.11 -0.56
CA HIS A 614 -38.59 35.89 -0.77
C HIS A 614 -38.36 36.16 -2.28
N PRO A 615 -37.91 37.38 -2.64
CA PRO A 615 -37.92 37.86 -4.02
C PRO A 615 -36.75 37.29 -4.83
N ARG A 616 -37.07 36.77 -6.02
CA ARG A 616 -36.10 36.53 -7.09
C ARG A 616 -35.67 37.87 -7.69
N SER A 617 -34.35 38.08 -7.80
CA SER A 617 -33.78 39.17 -8.61
C SER A 617 -34.10 38.98 -10.09
N PRO A 618 -34.37 40.07 -10.84
CA PRO A 618 -34.69 40.00 -12.26
C PRO A 618 -33.44 39.86 -13.11
N MET A 619 -33.43 38.87 -14.01
CA MET A 619 -32.53 38.85 -15.15
C MET A 619 -32.97 39.92 -16.15
N ALA A 620 -32.05 40.83 -16.47
CA ALA A 620 -32.20 41.80 -17.53
C ALA A 620 -32.19 41.08 -18.89
N ALA A 621 -33.17 41.42 -19.72
CA ALA A 621 -33.23 41.07 -21.13
C ALA A 621 -32.41 42.07 -21.94
N ASP A 622 -31.58 41.58 -22.84
CA ASP A 622 -31.02 42.36 -23.95
C ASP A 622 -31.21 41.62 -25.29
N ALA A 623 -31.38 42.45 -26.30
CA ALA A 623 -32.05 42.28 -27.59
C ALA A 623 -31.37 41.33 -28.61
N PRO A 624 -32.08 40.94 -29.70
CA PRO A 624 -31.56 40.05 -30.73
C PRO A 624 -30.78 40.83 -31.79
N LEU A 625 -29.62 40.30 -32.19
CA LEU A 625 -28.86 40.76 -33.36
C LEU A 625 -28.68 39.60 -34.34
N ALA A 626 -28.99 39.92 -35.59
CA ALA A 626 -29.08 39.03 -36.74
C ALA A 626 -27.78 38.29 -37.05
N ALA A 627 -27.90 37.01 -37.41
CA ALA A 627 -26.86 36.27 -38.10
C ALA A 627 -27.30 36.02 -39.54
N ALA A 628 -26.58 36.67 -40.47
CA ALA A 628 -26.65 36.42 -41.89
C ALA A 628 -25.86 35.15 -42.26
N SER A 629 -26.43 34.42 -43.21
CA SER A 629 -25.92 33.51 -44.24
C SER A 629 -24.45 33.04 -44.29
N ALA A 630 -24.35 31.87 -44.94
CA ALA A 630 -23.19 31.18 -45.54
C ALA A 630 -22.46 30.20 -44.59
N GLU A 631 -22.09 28.97 -44.98
CA GLU A 631 -22.15 28.28 -46.27
C GLU A 631 -22.00 26.77 -46.00
N LYS A 632 -22.68 25.95 -46.79
CA LYS A 632 -22.45 24.50 -46.86
C LYS A 632 -21.08 24.26 -47.48
N ILE A 633 -20.21 23.55 -46.77
CA ILE A 633 -19.02 22.92 -47.35
C ILE A 633 -19.35 21.43 -47.54
N LEU A 634 -19.60 21.06 -48.81
CA LEU A 634 -19.38 19.73 -49.36
C LEU A 634 -17.89 19.63 -49.74
N VAL A 635 -17.26 18.50 -49.44
CA VAL A 635 -15.93 18.13 -49.98
C VAL A 635 -16.04 16.68 -50.50
N PRO A 636 -15.33 16.35 -51.60
CA PRO A 636 -15.67 15.28 -52.53
C PRO A 636 -15.51 13.85 -52.02
#